data_AF-A0A1Z4F1I8-F1
#
_entry.id   AF-A0A1Z4F1I8-F1
#
_cell.length_a   1.000
_cell.length_b   1.000
_cell.length_c   1.000
_cell.angle_alpha   90.00
_cell.angle_beta   90.00
_cell.angle_gamma   90.00
#
_symmetry.space_group_name_H-M   'P 1'
#
loop_
_entity.id
_entity.type
_entity.pdbx_description
1 polymer ?
#
loop_
_entity_poly.entity_id
_entity_poly.type
_entity_poly.pdbx_seq_one_letter_code
_entity_poly.pdbx_strand_id
1 'polypeptide(L)'
;MNRPEVKPEYISLTAADSGDILTGIVWDSWTKESAAGAGTRHTKDCVPNCATGLVKSRTVTLLFDAPKSVPDDSGWLQFTQLTITDMNGNSETIAMPIVE
;
A
#
# COMPACT_ATOMS: atom_id res chain seq x y z
N MET A 1 -26.53 2.12 1.10
CA MET A 1 -25.93 1.02 0.32
C MET A 1 -24.43 1.06 0.57
N ASN A 2 -23.94 0.16 1.43
CA ASN A 2 -22.53 0.09 1.83
C ASN A 2 -21.71 -0.39 0.62
N ARG A 3 -21.04 0.54 -0.04
CA ARG A 3 -20.03 0.22 -1.06
C ARG A 3 -18.91 -0.54 -0.34
N PRO A 4 -18.45 -1.70 -0.86
CA PRO A 4 -17.29 -2.36 -0.32
C PRO A 4 -16.09 -1.44 -0.55
N GLU A 5 -15.77 -0.65 0.46
CA GLU A 5 -14.47 -0.04 0.61
C GLU A 5 -13.50 -1.21 0.68
N VAL A 6 -12.88 -1.55 -0.45
CA VAL A 6 -11.87 -2.61 -0.50
C VAL A 6 -10.73 -2.12 0.35
N LYS A 7 -10.69 -2.60 1.58
CA LYS A 7 -9.63 -2.39 2.57
C LYS A 7 -8.66 -3.55 2.41
N PRO A 8 -7.65 -3.45 1.54
CA PRO A 8 -6.67 -4.50 1.42
C PRO A 8 -5.91 -4.61 2.74
N GLU A 9 -5.88 -5.82 3.30
CA GLU A 9 -5.02 -6.16 4.44
C GLU A 9 -3.59 -6.51 3.99
N TYR A 10 -3.42 -6.67 2.67
CA TYR A 10 -2.19 -7.02 1.98
C TYR A 10 -2.03 -6.17 0.72
N ILE A 11 -0.88 -5.51 0.55
CA ILE A 11 -0.56 -4.71 -0.63
C ILE A 11 0.86 -5.04 -1.09
N SER A 12 1.01 -5.45 -2.35
CA SER A 12 2.33 -5.61 -2.97
C SER A 12 2.73 -4.29 -3.62
N LEU A 13 3.78 -3.64 -3.11
CA LEU A 13 4.21 -2.32 -3.59
C LEU A 13 5.08 -2.40 -4.86
N THR A 14 5.78 -3.53 -5.03
CA THR A 14 6.75 -3.71 -6.10
C THR A 14 6.46 -4.96 -6.90
N ALA A 15 7.00 -5.00 -8.12
CA ALA A 15 7.08 -6.21 -8.93
C ALA A 15 7.76 -7.34 -8.13
N ALA A 16 7.32 -8.57 -8.37
CA ALA A 16 7.61 -9.77 -7.59
C ALA A 16 9.11 -10.05 -7.27
N ASP A 17 10.04 -9.40 -7.97
CA ASP A 17 11.49 -9.57 -7.78
C ASP A 17 12.09 -8.75 -6.62
N SER A 18 11.43 -7.68 -6.17
CA SER A 18 11.97 -6.82 -5.09
C SER A 18 11.42 -7.14 -3.69
N GLY A 19 10.41 -8.01 -3.60
CA GLY A 19 9.89 -8.57 -2.34
C GLY A 19 9.44 -7.51 -1.32
N ASP A 20 8.82 -6.42 -1.78
CA ASP A 20 8.29 -5.37 -0.91
C ASP A 20 6.77 -5.46 -0.79
N ILE A 21 6.32 -5.86 0.39
CA ILE A 21 4.91 -6.14 0.69
C ILE A 21 4.50 -5.44 1.98
N LEU A 22 3.25 -5.00 2.05
CA LEU A 22 2.60 -4.51 3.25
C LEU A 22 1.64 -5.59 3.76
N THR A 23 1.73 -5.90 5.05
CA THR A 23 0.83 -6.84 5.72
C THR A 23 0.32 -6.29 7.04
N GLY A 24 -0.76 -6.87 7.55
CA GLY A 24 -1.33 -6.48 8.84
C GLY A 24 -1.80 -5.03 8.84
N ILE A 25 -2.38 -4.59 7.72
CA ILE A 25 -2.84 -3.21 7.56
C ILE A 25 -4.14 -3.01 8.36
N VAL A 26 -4.11 -2.10 9.31
CA VAL A 26 -5.25 -1.67 10.11
C VAL A 26 -5.62 -0.25 9.70
N TRP A 27 -6.86 -0.06 9.26
CA TRP A 27 -7.36 1.21 8.78
C TRP A 27 -8.01 2.01 9.91
N ASP A 28 -7.45 3.17 10.22
CA ASP A 28 -8.01 4.11 11.20
C ASP A 28 -9.16 4.90 10.59
N SER A 29 -9.00 5.34 9.34
CA SER A 29 -10.01 6.09 8.60
C SER A 29 -10.07 5.62 7.15
N TRP A 30 -11.29 5.53 6.63
CA TRP A 30 -11.51 5.21 5.23
C TRP A 30 -12.64 6.07 4.72
N THR A 31 -12.36 6.91 3.73
CA THR A 31 -13.34 7.79 3.10
C THR A 31 -13.24 7.69 1.59
N LYS A 32 -14.08 8.44 0.87
CA LYS A 32 -14.01 8.52 -0.60
C LYS A 32 -12.85 9.39 -1.10
N GLU A 33 -12.32 10.27 -0.25
CA GLU A 33 -11.29 11.25 -0.60
C GLU A 33 -9.89 10.75 -0.21
N SER A 34 -9.80 10.07 0.94
CA SER A 34 -8.56 9.49 1.45
C SER A 34 -8.82 8.33 2.41
N ALA A 35 -7.83 7.48 2.59
CA ALA A 35 -7.82 6.45 3.61
C ALA A 35 -6.49 6.45 4.37
N ALA A 36 -6.54 6.42 5.69
CA ALA A 36 -5.37 6.36 6.54
C ALA A 36 -5.39 5.07 7.38
N GLY A 37 -4.22 4.47 7.54
CA GLY A 37 -4.04 3.28 8.36
C GLY A 37 -2.59 3.07 8.75
N ALA A 38 -2.33 2.02 9.50
CA ALA A 38 -0.98 1.58 9.84
C ALA A 38 -0.81 0.13 9.42
N GLY A 39 0.39 -0.22 8.95
CA GLY A 39 0.71 -1.58 8.54
C GLY A 39 2.17 -1.91 8.79
N THR A 40 2.54 -3.15 8.48
CA THR A 40 3.94 -3.59 8.52
C THR A 40 4.45 -3.77 7.11
N ARG A 41 5.46 -2.99 6.72
CA ARG A 41 6.19 -3.15 5.45
C ARG A 41 7.28 -4.19 5.64
N HIS A 42 7.27 -5.20 4.80
CA HIS A 42 8.29 -6.22 4.71
C HIS A 42 9.02 -6.02 3.40
N THR A 43 10.28 -5.60 3.50
CA THR A 43 11.15 -5.45 2.34
C THR A 43 12.18 -6.56 2.37
N LYS A 44 12.25 -7.34 1.28
CA LYS A 44 13.20 -8.44 1.16
C LYS A 44 14.48 -7.95 0.46
N ASP A 45 15.55 -7.84 1.22
CA ASP A 45 16.89 -7.50 0.72
C ASP A 45 17.47 -8.75 0.03
N CYS A 46 17.16 -8.98 -1.26
CA CYS A 46 17.57 -10.18 -2.02
C CYS A 46 18.92 -10.04 -2.72
N VAL A 47 19.92 -9.49 -2.03
CA VAL A 47 21.30 -9.43 -2.54
C VAL A 47 22.24 -10.15 -1.57
N PRO A 48 23.04 -11.15 -2.00
CA PRO A 48 23.18 -11.72 -3.36
C PRO A 48 22.25 -12.94 -3.64
N ASN A 49 21.52 -13.42 -2.65
CA ASN A 49 20.67 -14.61 -2.78
C ASN A 49 19.48 -14.54 -1.81
N CYS A 50 18.29 -14.67 -2.39
CA CYS A 50 16.99 -14.48 -1.73
C CYS A 50 16.65 -15.57 -0.67
N ALA A 51 17.48 -16.63 -0.58
CA ALA A 51 17.41 -17.68 0.43
C ALA A 51 18.08 -17.29 1.76
N THR A 52 19.00 -16.32 1.71
CA THR A 52 19.78 -15.81 2.86
C THR A 52 19.49 -14.34 3.19
N GLY A 53 18.74 -13.65 2.32
CA GLY A 53 18.32 -12.26 2.54
C GLY A 53 17.43 -12.11 3.77
N LEU A 54 17.77 -11.15 4.63
CA LEU A 54 16.95 -10.78 5.78
C LEU A 54 15.70 -10.05 5.30
N VAL A 55 14.52 -10.54 5.70
CA VAL A 55 13.27 -9.77 5.56
C VAL A 55 13.28 -8.69 6.63
N LYS A 56 13.31 -7.42 6.21
CA LYS A 56 13.19 -6.30 7.14
C LYS A 56 11.73 -5.91 7.26
N SER A 57 11.15 -6.19 8.42
CA SER A 57 9.80 -5.79 8.79
C SER A 57 9.86 -4.45 9.54
N ARG A 58 9.09 -3.45 9.10
CA ARG A 58 8.99 -2.14 9.78
C ARG A 58 7.56 -1.69 9.83
N THR A 59 7.14 -1.18 10.98
CA THR A 59 5.85 -0.51 11.11
C THR A 59 5.88 0.81 10.35
N VAL A 60 4.86 1.04 9.53
CA VAL A 60 4.70 2.24 8.73
C VAL A 60 3.25 2.71 8.77
N THR A 61 3.06 4.01 8.65
CA THR A 61 1.74 4.61 8.43
C THR A 61 1.49 4.70 6.94
N LEU A 62 0.28 4.35 6.52
CA LEU A 62 -0.19 4.39 5.15
C LEU A 62 -1.23 5.48 5.02
N LEU A 63 -1.06 6.35 4.02
CA LEU A 63 -2.03 7.35 3.63
C LEU A 63 -2.29 7.19 2.13
N PHE A 64 -3.52 6.82 1.81
CA PHE A 64 -4.02 6.74 0.45
C PHE A 64 -4.80 7.99 0.13
N ASP A 65 -4.49 8.59 -1.00
CA ASP A 65 -5.14 9.79 -1.50
C ASP A 65 -5.15 9.80 -3.05
N ALA A 66 -5.55 10.93 -3.63
CA ALA A 66 -5.79 11.07 -5.07
C ALA A 66 -6.70 9.96 -5.64
N PRO A 67 -7.96 9.85 -5.17
CA PRO A 67 -8.91 8.90 -5.71
C PRO A 67 -9.21 9.25 -7.16
N LYS A 68 -8.98 8.29 -8.06
CA LYS A 68 -9.37 8.39 -9.46
C LYS A 68 -10.42 7.35 -9.78
N SER A 69 -11.36 7.72 -10.65
CA SER A 69 -12.30 6.76 -11.22
C SER A 69 -11.52 5.74 -12.03
N VAL A 70 -11.73 4.46 -11.71
CA VAL A 70 -11.21 3.39 -12.56
C VAL A 70 -11.92 3.47 -13.91
N PRO A 71 -11.23 3.18 -15.03
CA PRO A 71 -11.83 3.15 -16.36
C PRO A 71 -12.74 1.92 -16.59
N ASP A 72 -13.33 1.39 -15.53
CA ASP A 72 -14.29 0.30 -15.55
C ASP A 72 -15.72 0.86 -15.36
N ASP A 73 -16.69 0.22 -16.02
CA ASP A 73 -18.11 0.59 -15.97
C ASP A 73 -18.74 0.47 -14.56
N SER A 74 -18.02 -0.09 -13.58
CA SER A 74 -18.54 -0.22 -12.22
C SER A 74 -18.56 1.11 -11.44
N GLY A 75 -17.84 2.15 -11.90
CA GLY A 75 -17.82 3.46 -11.23
C GLY A 75 -17.05 3.48 -9.90
N TRP A 76 -16.03 2.62 -9.78
CA TRP A 76 -15.21 2.52 -8.58
C TRP A 76 -14.15 3.62 -8.54
N LEU A 77 -13.74 3.99 -7.33
CA LEU A 77 -12.61 4.90 -7.14
C LEU A 77 -11.44 4.08 -6.63
N GLN A 78 -10.29 4.21 -7.28
CA GLN A 78 -9.04 3.66 -6.83
C GLN A 78 -8.11 4.81 -6.41
N PHE A 79 -7.54 4.69 -5.22
CA PHE A 79 -6.48 5.59 -4.79
C PHE A 79 -5.25 5.34 -5.64
N THR A 80 -4.73 6.42 -6.23
CA THR A 80 -3.56 6.35 -7.13
C THR A 80 -2.29 6.83 -6.47
N GLN A 81 -2.41 7.37 -5.26
CA GLN A 81 -1.29 7.85 -4.49
C GLN A 81 -1.28 7.17 -3.13
N LEU A 82 -0.17 6.53 -2.82
CA LEU A 82 0.10 5.89 -1.55
C LEU A 82 1.31 6.54 -0.91
N THR A 83 1.10 7.24 0.19
CA THR A 83 2.16 7.79 1.01
C THR A 83 2.43 6.87 2.19
N ILE A 84 3.68 6.42 2.32
CA ILE A 84 4.16 5.53 3.36
C ILE A 84 5.10 6.33 4.26
N THR A 85 4.74 6.49 5.53
CA THR A 85 5.56 7.20 6.51
C THR A 85 6.19 6.20 7.47
N ASP A 86 7.51 6.21 7.58
CA ASP A 86 8.24 5.40 8.54
C ASP A 86 8.21 6.00 9.97
N MET A 87 8.60 5.20 10.96
CA MET A 87 8.69 5.66 12.36
C MET A 87 9.76 6.75 12.58
N ASN A 88 10.65 6.98 11.61
CA ASN A 88 11.67 8.01 11.67
C ASN A 88 11.16 9.36 11.12
N GLY A 89 9.94 9.40 10.59
CA GLY A 89 9.32 10.58 9.98
C GLY A 89 9.65 10.77 8.50
N ASN A 90 10.29 9.80 7.84
CA ASN A 90 10.48 9.81 6.39
C ASN A 90 9.21 9.31 5.70
N SER A 91 8.67 10.12 4.80
CA SER A 91 7.55 9.74 3.95
C SER A 91 8.00 9.45 2.52
N GLU A 92 7.51 8.35 1.97
CA GLU A 92 7.71 7.93 0.58
C GLU A 92 6.35 7.89 -0.11
N THR A 93 6.20 8.60 -1.22
CA THR A 93 4.97 8.60 -2.01
C THR A 93 5.14 7.75 -3.25
N ILE A 94 4.31 6.73 -3.37
CA ILE A 94 4.28 5.77 -4.47
C ILE A 94 3.03 6.05 -5.30
N ALA A 95 3.23 6.31 -6.59
CA ALA A 95 2.15 6.38 -7.56
C ALA A 95 1.73 4.95 -7.93
N MET A 96 0.55 4.55 -7.49
CA MET A 96 -0.02 3.24 -7.84
C MET A 96 -0.69 3.34 -9.21
N PRO A 97 -0.37 2.43 -10.15
CA PRO A 97 -1.09 2.39 -11.42
C PRO A 97 -2.56 2.06 -11.16
N ILE A 98 -3.44 2.72 -11.90
CA ILE A 98 -4.85 2.32 -11.94
C ILE A 98 -4.88 0.96 -12.61
N VAL A 99 -5.44 -0.04 -11.94
CA VAL A 99 -5.65 -1.34 -12.56
C VAL A 99 -6.92 -1.20 -13.38
N GLU A 100 -6.77 -1.34 -14.70
CA GLU A 100 -7.86 -1.36 -15.68
C GLU A 100 -8.59 -2.71 -15.70
#